data_AF-A0AAN8CZT2-F1
#
_entry.id   AF-A0AAN8CZT2-F1
#
_cell.length_a   1.000
_cell.length_b   1.000
_cell.length_c   1.000
_cell.angle_alpha   90.00
_cell.angle_beta   90.00
_cell.angle_gamma   90.00
#
_symmetry.space_group_name_H-M   'P 1'
#
loop_
_entity.id
_entity.type
_entity.pdbx_description
1 polymer ?
#
loop_
_entity_poly.entity_id
_entity_poly.type
_entity_poly.pdbx_seq_one_letter_code
_entity_poly.pdbx_strand_id
1 'polypeptide(L)'
;MFAVGAPVDGDEIRLGVETNNQYCRATASSADEYSISVGLVECGTRHWVTEDSLIYTNLLIYSPEASPYGVVRMEEAVIPIECHYERKYSLSSSSLMPTWIPFMSTQAAVEMLQFNLRIMTSDWQYKRGSNVFHLGEPISIEASVRIGHHVELRVFVSSCVATLSPDMHSSPRHAFIENGCFVDSQLPGSSSTSHVT
;
A
#
# COMPACT_ATOMS: atom_id res chain seq x y z
N MET A 1 6.03 41.46 18.80
CA MET A 1 7.50 41.58 18.93
C MET A 1 8.03 40.15 18.82
N PHE A 2 8.27 39.67 17.61
CA PHE A 2 8.83 38.32 17.44
C PHE A 2 10.31 38.41 17.83
N ALA A 3 10.68 37.72 18.91
CA ALA A 3 12.06 37.67 19.36
C ALA A 3 12.92 37.09 18.23
N VAL A 4 14.12 37.65 18.03
CA VAL A 4 15.13 37.07 17.14
C VAL A 4 15.34 35.62 17.60
N GLY A 5 15.07 34.67 16.70
CA GLY A 5 15.16 33.24 17.00
C GLY A 5 16.56 32.86 17.49
N ALA A 6 16.65 31.75 18.21
CA ALA A 6 17.95 31.23 18.60
C ALA A 6 18.66 30.60 17.38
N PRO A 7 19.97 30.82 17.21
CA PRO A 7 20.72 30.25 16.10
C PRO A 7 20.71 28.72 16.22
N VAL A 8 20.44 28.05 15.10
CA VAL A 8 20.45 26.59 14.93
C VAL A 8 21.60 26.19 14.02
N ASP A 9 22.22 25.05 14.31
CA ASP A 9 23.28 24.48 13.48
C ASP A 9 22.65 23.63 12.35
N GLY A 10 23.22 23.70 11.14
CA GLY A 10 22.78 22.89 10.01
C GLY A 10 22.94 21.38 10.26
N ASP A 11 23.89 20.98 11.11
CA ASP A 11 24.09 19.59 11.52
C ASP A 11 22.97 19.03 12.40
N GLU A 12 22.20 19.90 13.06
CA GLU A 12 21.03 19.53 13.85
C GLU A 12 19.78 19.34 12.99
N ILE A 13 19.84 19.69 11.69
CA ILE A 13 18.72 19.69 10.76
C ILE A 13 18.95 18.67 9.65
N ARG A 14 18.00 17.75 9.48
CA ARG A 14 18.09 16.72 8.45
C ARG A 14 16.74 16.35 7.87
N LEU A 15 16.79 15.77 6.68
CA LEU A 15 15.65 15.16 6.02
C LEU A 15 15.64 13.65 6.22
N GLY A 16 14.48 13.11 6.60
CA GLY A 16 14.26 11.68 6.77
C GLY A 16 14.79 11.13 8.08
N VAL A 17 14.36 9.90 8.40
CA VAL A 17 14.70 9.22 9.66
C VAL A 17 16.08 8.56 9.65
N GLU A 18 16.68 8.34 8.48
CA GLU A 18 18.01 7.75 8.35
C GLU A 18 19.11 8.75 8.78
N THR A 19 19.95 8.35 9.74
CA THR A 19 20.99 9.21 10.33
C THR A 19 22.37 9.04 9.69
N ASN A 20 22.58 7.96 8.92
CA ASN A 20 23.89 7.61 8.38
C ASN A 20 24.27 8.34 7.09
N ASN A 21 23.39 9.18 6.56
CA ASN A 21 23.62 9.83 5.28
C ASN A 21 23.81 11.35 5.45
N GLN A 22 25.06 11.80 5.33
CA GLN A 22 25.41 13.21 5.46
C GLN A 22 24.80 14.08 4.35
N TYR A 23 24.46 13.48 3.20
CA TYR A 23 23.77 14.17 2.10
C TYR A 23 22.34 14.61 2.44
N CYS A 24 21.75 14.09 3.52
CA CYS A 24 20.41 14.45 3.96
C CYS A 24 20.40 15.59 4.99
N ARG A 25 21.56 16.16 5.34
CA ARG A 25 21.68 17.26 6.29
C ARG A 25 21.57 18.62 5.62
N ALA A 26 21.19 19.61 6.40
CA ALA A 26 21.06 20.98 5.93
C ALA A 26 22.43 21.62 5.70
N THR A 27 22.56 22.34 4.59
CA THR A 27 23.75 23.13 4.26
C THR A 27 23.36 24.60 4.26
N ALA A 28 24.22 25.48 4.78
CA ALA A 28 23.98 26.92 4.76
C ALA A 28 23.90 27.42 3.30
N SER A 29 22.74 27.96 2.91
CA SER A 29 22.55 28.60 1.61
C SER A 29 22.84 30.11 1.67
N SER A 30 22.60 30.73 2.83
CA SER A 30 22.91 32.13 3.11
C SER A 30 23.21 32.34 4.61
N ALA A 31 23.33 33.60 5.06
CA ALA A 31 23.59 33.92 6.46
C ALA A 31 22.45 33.46 7.40
N ASP A 32 21.21 33.46 6.91
CA ASP A 32 20.00 33.19 7.70
C ASP A 32 19.15 32.05 7.12
N GLU A 33 19.69 31.28 6.16
CA GLU A 33 18.95 30.23 5.46
C GLU A 33 19.77 28.96 5.30
N TYR A 34 19.11 27.83 5.53
CA TYR A 34 19.62 26.50 5.29
C TYR A 34 18.80 25.82 4.19
N SER A 35 19.46 25.07 3.32
CA SER A 35 18.81 24.31 2.26
C SER A 35 19.25 22.84 2.28
N ILE A 36 18.32 21.96 1.88
CA ILE A 36 18.55 20.54 1.66
C ILE A 36 18.12 20.26 0.23
N SER A 37 19.04 19.81 -0.62
CA SER A 37 18.79 19.49 -2.03
C SER A 37 19.07 18.03 -2.28
N VAL A 38 18.01 17.23 -2.43
CA VAL A 38 18.09 15.78 -2.58
C VAL A 38 17.14 15.29 -3.67
N GLY A 39 17.41 14.11 -4.21
CA GLY A 39 16.51 13.45 -5.14
C GLY A 39 15.17 13.09 -4.49
N LEU A 40 14.10 13.04 -5.28
CA LEU A 40 12.73 12.78 -4.80
C LEU A 40 12.53 11.41 -4.14
N VAL A 41 13.49 10.49 -4.28
CA VAL A 41 13.46 9.14 -3.69
C VAL A 41 14.57 8.91 -2.66
N GLU A 42 15.33 9.97 -2.34
CA GLU A 42 16.45 9.90 -1.41
C GLU A 42 16.01 10.22 0.03
N CYS A 43 16.90 10.00 1.00
CA CYS A 43 16.67 10.37 2.40
C CYS A 43 15.37 9.79 2.98
N GLY A 44 15.00 8.57 2.59
CA GLY A 44 13.78 7.92 3.04
C GLY A 44 12.47 8.58 2.59
N THR A 45 12.52 9.42 1.54
CA THR A 45 11.31 10.05 0.96
C THR A 45 10.34 8.97 0.50
N ARG A 46 9.10 9.05 0.99
CA ARG A 46 8.00 8.18 0.56
C ARG A 46 7.23 8.84 -0.57
N HIS A 47 6.64 8.04 -1.44
CA HIS A 47 5.80 8.58 -2.50
C HIS A 47 4.59 7.70 -2.76
N TRP A 48 3.54 8.32 -3.30
CA TRP A 48 2.37 7.61 -3.80
C TRP A 48 1.76 8.37 -4.98
N VAL A 49 0.97 7.63 -5.76
CA VAL A 49 0.32 8.14 -6.96
C VAL A 49 -1.16 8.27 -6.68
N THR A 50 -1.72 9.44 -6.98
CA THR A 50 -3.16 9.68 -7.06
C THR A 50 -3.60 9.71 -8.53
N GLU A 51 -4.88 9.96 -8.80
CA GLU A 51 -5.39 10.09 -10.16
C GLU A 51 -4.67 11.18 -10.95
N ASP A 52 -4.42 12.32 -10.29
CA ASP A 52 -3.94 13.56 -10.93
C ASP A 52 -2.53 13.96 -10.51
N SER A 53 -1.98 13.38 -9.43
CA SER A 53 -0.69 13.80 -8.88
C SER A 53 0.20 12.66 -8.42
N LEU A 54 1.50 12.90 -8.45
CA LEU A 54 2.53 12.14 -7.76
C LEU A 54 2.92 12.94 -6.52
N ILE A 55 2.68 12.35 -5.34
CA ILE A 55 2.88 13.00 -4.06
C ILE A 55 4.12 12.40 -3.39
N TYR A 56 5.07 13.25 -3.00
CA TYR A 56 6.26 12.87 -2.25
C TYR A 56 6.18 13.45 -0.85
N THR A 57 6.48 12.64 0.17
CA THR A 57 6.52 13.08 1.56
C THR A 57 7.80 12.69 2.27
N ASN A 58 8.22 13.57 3.17
CA ASN A 58 9.34 13.33 4.05
C ASN A 58 9.15 14.10 5.37
N LEU A 59 10.07 13.93 6.31
CA LEU A 59 10.11 14.61 7.59
C LEU A 59 11.38 15.45 7.66
N LEU A 60 11.24 16.75 7.89
CA LEU A 60 12.33 17.62 8.31
C LEU A 60 12.46 17.51 9.83
N ILE A 61 13.59 17.01 10.29
CA ILE A 61 13.85 16.70 11.69
C ILE A 61 14.91 17.66 12.21
N TYR A 62 14.57 18.36 13.29
CA TYR A 62 15.49 19.13 14.11
C TYR A 62 15.80 18.34 15.39
N SER A 63 17.07 18.00 15.60
CA SER A 63 17.54 17.26 16.78
C SER A 63 18.72 18.02 17.39
N PRO A 64 18.49 18.86 18.42
CA PRO A 64 19.52 19.66 19.05
C PRO A 64 20.55 18.80 19.78
N GLU A 65 21.84 19.12 19.60
CA GLU A 65 22.90 18.43 20.31
C GLU A 65 23.09 19.01 21.72
N ALA A 66 23.50 18.13 22.65
CA ALA A 66 23.84 18.58 23.99
C ALA A 66 25.11 19.45 23.93
N SER A 67 25.07 20.61 24.58
CA SER A 67 26.27 21.43 24.76
C SER A 67 27.37 20.61 25.47
N PRO A 68 28.66 21.03 25.42
CA PRO A 68 29.76 20.31 26.08
C PRO A 68 29.56 20.06 27.59
N TYR A 69 28.66 20.81 28.23
CA TYR A 69 28.27 20.67 29.63
C TYR A 69 27.04 19.77 29.86
N GLY A 70 26.56 19.08 28.82
CA GLY A 70 25.41 18.16 28.88
C GLY A 70 24.03 18.84 28.85
N VAL A 71 23.95 20.14 28.59
CA VAL A 71 22.68 20.88 28.56
C VAL A 71 22.16 20.98 27.12
N VAL A 72 20.94 20.49 26.88
CA VAL A 72 20.17 20.68 25.65
C VAL A 72 19.25 21.89 25.84
N ARG A 73 19.32 22.88 24.93
CA ARG A 73 18.61 24.16 25.08
C ARG A 73 17.30 24.27 24.32
N MET A 74 17.07 23.40 23.33
CA MET A 74 15.87 23.40 22.50
C MET A 74 15.23 22.01 22.50
N GLU A 75 13.95 21.94 22.15
CA GLU A 75 13.23 20.69 22.02
C GLU A 75 13.35 20.16 20.59
N GLU A 76 13.31 18.84 20.42
CA GLU A 76 13.26 18.22 19.10
C GLU A 76 11.98 18.63 18.37
N ALA A 77 12.08 18.82 17.05
CA ALA A 77 10.94 19.14 16.21
C ALA A 77 10.93 18.27 14.96
N VAL A 78 9.73 17.84 14.56
CA VAL A 78 9.50 17.05 13.35
C VAL A 78 8.44 17.76 12.52
N ILE A 79 8.81 18.16 11.30
CA ILE A 79 7.96 18.91 10.39
C ILE A 79 7.71 18.04 9.15
N PRO A 80 6.46 17.63 8.87
CA PRO A 80 6.15 16.90 7.65
C PRO A 80 6.26 17.82 6.43
N ILE A 81 6.92 17.34 5.39
CA ILE A 81 7.02 18.01 4.09
C ILE A 81 6.30 17.19 3.03
N GLU A 82 5.66 17.87 2.08
CA GLU A 82 4.91 17.26 0.99
C GLU A 82 5.10 18.04 -0.31
N CYS A 83 5.34 17.32 -1.41
CA CYS A 83 5.50 17.88 -2.75
C CYS A 83 4.54 17.19 -3.71
N HIS A 84 3.73 17.97 -4.43
CA HIS A 84 2.76 17.49 -5.40
C HIS A 84 3.22 17.79 -6.82
N TYR A 85 3.31 16.76 -7.64
CA TYR A 85 3.63 16.88 -9.06
C TYR A 85 2.43 16.45 -9.88
N GLU A 86 1.88 17.36 -10.69
CA GLU A 86 0.77 17.07 -11.58
C GLU A 86 1.18 16.08 -12.68
N ARG A 87 0.31 15.11 -12.93
CA ARG A 87 0.55 14.06 -13.93
C ARG A 87 0.12 14.55 -15.31
N LYS A 88 1.09 14.95 -16.13
CA LYS A 88 0.83 15.34 -17.53
C LYS A 88 0.75 14.11 -18.44
N TYR A 89 -0.42 13.92 -19.07
CA TYR A 89 -0.61 12.94 -20.13
C TYR A 89 -0.38 13.61 -21.50
N SER A 90 0.72 13.29 -22.18
CA SER A 90 0.92 13.76 -23.55
C SER A 90 0.15 12.88 -24.54
N LEU A 91 -0.98 13.37 -25.04
CA LEU A 91 -1.72 12.75 -26.16
C LEU A 91 -1.15 13.25 -27.49
N SER A 92 0.01 12.74 -27.92
CA SER A 92 0.51 12.96 -29.28
C SER A 92 0.41 11.68 -30.12
N SER A 93 -0.62 11.64 -30.97
CA SER A 93 -0.79 10.86 -32.21
C SER A 93 -0.11 9.48 -32.30
N SER A 94 -0.87 8.43 -31.98
CA SER A 94 -1.16 7.35 -32.94
C SER A 94 -2.21 6.45 -32.29
N SER A 95 -3.16 5.98 -33.12
CA SER A 95 -4.11 4.95 -32.71
C SER A 95 -3.34 3.66 -32.43
N LEU A 96 -2.91 3.49 -31.19
CA LEU A 96 -2.42 2.23 -30.67
C LEU A 96 -3.65 1.48 -30.15
N MET A 97 -3.95 0.35 -30.80
CA MET A 97 -4.70 -0.70 -30.11
C MET A 97 -4.09 -0.93 -28.73
N PRO A 98 -4.87 -1.13 -27.67
CA PRO A 98 -4.32 -1.23 -26.33
C PRO A 98 -3.55 -2.55 -26.20
N THR A 99 -2.26 -2.51 -26.51
CA THR A 99 -1.27 -3.55 -26.19
C THR A 99 -0.60 -3.30 -24.84
N TRP A 100 -1.15 -2.40 -24.03
CA TRP A 100 -0.61 -2.05 -22.72
C TRP A 100 -1.69 -2.23 -21.66
N ILE A 101 -1.70 -3.42 -21.04
CA ILE A 101 -2.12 -3.50 -19.64
C ILE A 101 -1.14 -2.59 -18.91
N PRO A 102 -1.57 -1.47 -18.32
CA PRO A 102 -0.64 -0.52 -17.74
C PRO A 102 0.11 -1.25 -16.63
N PHE A 103 1.43 -1.31 -16.79
CA PHE A 103 2.40 -1.69 -15.78
C PHE A 103 2.22 -0.66 -14.64
N MET A 104 1.25 -0.92 -13.76
CA MET A 104 1.18 -0.31 -12.45
C MET A 104 2.52 -0.61 -11.80
N SER A 105 3.41 0.38 -11.80
CA SER A 105 4.75 0.29 -11.25
C SER A 105 4.66 -0.31 -9.85
N THR A 106 5.01 -1.59 -9.76
CA THR A 106 5.88 -2.29 -8.79
C THR A 106 6.38 -1.46 -7.59
N GLN A 107 5.50 -0.73 -6.94
CA GLN A 107 5.64 -0.22 -5.58
C GLN A 107 4.32 -0.38 -4.80
N ALA A 108 3.58 -1.46 -5.06
CA ALA A 108 3.52 -2.38 -3.95
C ALA A 108 4.98 -2.79 -3.75
N ALA A 109 5.58 -2.48 -2.60
CA ALA A 109 6.69 -3.31 -2.16
C ALA A 109 6.33 -4.76 -2.47
N VAL A 110 7.30 -5.64 -2.69
CA VAL A 110 7.04 -7.08 -2.64
C VAL A 110 6.69 -7.44 -1.18
N GLU A 111 5.63 -6.84 -0.65
CA GLU A 111 4.83 -7.29 0.46
C GLU A 111 3.84 -8.25 -0.17
N MET A 112 4.05 -9.53 0.07
CA MET A 112 3.15 -10.58 -0.42
C MET A 112 1.76 -10.28 0.14
N LEU A 113 0.81 -9.91 -0.74
CA LEU A 113 -0.60 -9.87 -0.37
C LEU A 113 -1.02 -11.27 0.07
N GLN A 114 -1.26 -11.41 1.37
CA GLN A 114 -1.67 -12.70 1.94
C GLN A 114 -3.18 -12.84 1.80
N PHE A 115 -3.58 -13.48 0.70
CA PHE A 115 -4.96 -13.91 0.51
C PHE A 115 -5.29 -15.09 1.42
N ASN A 116 -6.51 -15.11 1.94
CA ASN A 116 -7.03 -16.18 2.77
C ASN A 116 -8.38 -16.63 2.23
N LEU A 117 -8.57 -17.94 2.16
CA LEU A 117 -9.86 -18.56 1.90
C LEU A 117 -10.27 -19.35 3.13
N ARG A 118 -11.47 -19.05 3.65
CA ARG A 118 -12.00 -19.71 4.85
C ARG A 118 -13.39 -20.24 4.59
N ILE A 119 -13.63 -21.42 5.13
CA ILE A 119 -14.98 -21.95 5.27
C ILE A 119 -15.56 -21.36 6.56
N MET A 120 -16.66 -20.63 6.42
CA MET A 120 -17.35 -19.96 7.50
C MET A 120 -18.59 -20.72 7.93
N THR A 121 -19.09 -20.42 9.12
CA THR A 121 -20.42 -20.83 9.57
C THR A 121 -21.51 -20.12 8.75
N SER A 122 -22.73 -20.65 8.74
CA SER A 122 -23.84 -20.10 7.93
C SER A 122 -24.24 -18.67 8.33
N ASP A 123 -23.92 -18.26 9.55
CA ASP A 123 -24.11 -16.92 10.10
C ASP A 123 -22.91 -15.99 9.88
N TRP A 124 -21.86 -16.44 9.18
CA TRP A 124 -20.64 -15.68 8.83
C TRP A 124 -19.82 -15.17 10.03
N GLN A 125 -20.10 -15.62 11.25
CA GLN A 125 -19.41 -15.09 12.44
C GLN A 125 -18.06 -15.77 12.71
N TYR A 126 -17.95 -17.07 12.40
CA TYR A 126 -16.78 -17.87 12.78
C TYR A 126 -16.32 -18.77 11.65
N LYS A 127 -15.04 -19.15 11.69
CA LYS A 127 -14.52 -20.22 10.86
C LYS A 127 -15.19 -21.54 11.28
N ARG A 128 -15.67 -22.31 10.30
CA ARG A 128 -16.27 -23.62 10.53
C ARG A 128 -15.21 -24.61 11.04
N GLY A 129 -15.57 -25.41 12.05
CA GLY A 129 -14.66 -26.39 12.64
C GLY A 129 -14.58 -27.74 11.90
N SER A 130 -15.57 -28.05 11.05
CA SER A 130 -15.65 -29.30 10.28
C SER A 130 -15.68 -29.02 8.78
N ASN A 131 -14.90 -29.81 8.03
CA ASN A 131 -14.88 -29.81 6.56
C ASN A 131 -15.80 -30.90 5.96
N VAL A 132 -16.70 -31.48 6.77
CA VAL A 132 -17.71 -32.43 6.31
C VAL A 132 -18.98 -31.66 5.95
N PHE A 133 -19.52 -31.93 4.77
CA PHE A 133 -20.74 -31.32 4.25
C PHE A 133 -21.73 -32.40 3.82
N HIS A 134 -23.01 -32.09 3.97
CA HIS A 134 -24.09 -32.93 3.44
C HIS A 134 -24.69 -32.30 2.19
N LEU A 135 -25.25 -33.13 1.30
CA LEU A 135 -25.94 -32.63 0.12
C LEU A 135 -27.11 -31.73 0.53
N GLY A 136 -27.22 -30.56 -0.11
CA GLY A 136 -28.18 -29.52 0.22
C GLY A 136 -27.72 -28.53 1.30
N GLU A 137 -26.57 -28.77 1.93
CA GLU A 137 -25.96 -27.80 2.83
C GLU A 137 -25.18 -26.72 2.05
N PRO A 138 -25.42 -25.42 2.31
CA PRO A 138 -24.63 -24.36 1.68
C PRO A 138 -23.21 -24.32 2.22
N ILE A 139 -22.25 -23.98 1.35
CA ILE A 139 -20.84 -23.79 1.72
C ILE A 139 -20.54 -22.29 1.73
N SER A 140 -20.41 -21.70 2.91
CA SER A 140 -20.01 -20.30 3.08
C SER A 140 -18.49 -20.16 2.94
N ILE A 141 -18.03 -19.47 1.89
CA ILE A 141 -16.61 -19.26 1.61
C ILE A 141 -16.31 -17.76 1.71
N GLU A 142 -15.41 -17.39 2.63
CA GLU A 142 -14.87 -16.04 2.77
C GLU A 142 -13.53 -15.94 2.03
N ALA A 143 -13.40 -14.94 1.16
CA ALA A 143 -12.15 -14.52 0.57
C ALA A 143 -11.72 -13.20 1.18
N SER A 144 -10.54 -13.16 1.82
CA SER A 144 -10.00 -11.96 2.44
C SER A 144 -8.54 -11.75 2.06
N VAL A 145 -8.07 -10.51 2.21
CA VAL A 145 -6.66 -10.16 2.09
C VAL A 145 -6.22 -9.52 3.39
N ARG A 146 -5.07 -9.91 3.93
CA ARG A 146 -4.49 -9.19 5.08
C ARG A 146 -3.98 -7.84 4.60
N ILE A 147 -4.59 -6.77 5.12
CA ILE A 147 -4.21 -5.39 4.81
C ILE A 147 -3.09 -5.00 5.77
N GLY A 148 -1.89 -4.76 5.23
CA GLY A 148 -0.77 -4.13 5.95
C GLY A 148 -0.89 -2.60 5.92
N HIS A 149 0.21 -1.90 5.65
CA HIS A 149 0.18 -0.44 5.38
C HIS A 149 -0.28 -0.13 3.94
N HIS A 150 -1.35 -0.78 3.48
CA HIS A 150 -1.89 -0.57 2.14
C HIS A 150 -3.08 0.40 2.15
N VAL A 151 -3.34 1.00 0.99
CA VAL A 151 -4.61 1.67 0.67
C VAL A 151 -5.77 0.66 0.74
N GLU A 152 -7.01 1.15 0.79
CA GLU A 152 -8.20 0.31 0.76
C GLU A 152 -8.19 -0.61 -0.48
N LEU A 153 -8.22 -1.93 -0.26
CA LEU A 153 -8.20 -2.94 -1.32
C LEU A 153 -9.56 -3.65 -1.39
N ARG A 154 -10.02 -3.92 -2.61
CA ARG A 154 -11.19 -4.76 -2.87
C ARG A 154 -10.77 -6.10 -3.44
N VAL A 155 -11.23 -7.18 -2.82
CA VAL A 155 -10.94 -8.55 -3.27
C VAL A 155 -12.01 -9.00 -4.26
N PHE A 156 -11.57 -9.53 -5.40
CA PHE A 156 -12.43 -10.17 -6.39
C PHE A 156 -11.97 -11.62 -6.61
N VAL A 157 -12.93 -12.54 -6.75
CA VAL A 157 -12.66 -13.94 -7.05
C VAL A 157 -12.85 -14.16 -8.55
N SER A 158 -11.77 -14.51 -9.26
CA SER A 158 -11.81 -14.70 -10.70
C SER A 158 -12.27 -16.10 -11.12
N SER A 159 -11.80 -17.14 -10.44
CA SER A 159 -12.14 -18.52 -10.74
C SER A 159 -12.10 -19.40 -9.49
N CYS A 160 -13.02 -20.35 -9.40
CA CYS A 160 -13.04 -21.38 -8.38
C CYS A 160 -13.44 -22.72 -9.00
N VAL A 161 -12.63 -23.75 -8.71
CA VAL A 161 -12.77 -25.09 -9.26
C VAL A 161 -12.69 -26.10 -8.11
N ALA A 162 -13.68 -26.98 -8.03
CA ALA A 162 -13.67 -28.12 -7.12
C ALA A 162 -13.03 -29.33 -7.80
N THR A 163 -12.10 -29.98 -7.11
CA THR A 163 -11.34 -31.14 -7.55
C THR A 163 -11.24 -32.16 -6.42
N LEU A 164 -10.94 -33.42 -6.74
CA LEU A 164 -10.72 -34.46 -5.73
C LEU A 164 -9.35 -34.36 -5.04
N SER A 165 -8.46 -33.52 -5.56
CA SER A 165 -7.11 -33.28 -5.03
C SER A 165 -6.77 -31.79 -5.10
N PRO A 166 -5.74 -31.32 -4.38
CA PRO A 166 -5.33 -29.92 -4.42
C PRO A 166 -4.86 -29.41 -5.79
N ASP A 167 -4.60 -30.30 -6.75
CA ASP A 167 -4.26 -29.92 -8.11
C ASP A 167 -5.49 -29.44 -8.88
N MET A 168 -5.53 -28.15 -9.23
CA MET A 168 -6.63 -27.52 -9.97
C MET A 168 -6.80 -28.07 -11.40
N HIS A 169 -5.78 -28.75 -11.94
CA HIS A 169 -5.83 -29.35 -13.27
C HIS A 169 -6.21 -30.84 -13.24
N SER A 170 -6.36 -31.41 -12.04
CA SER A 170 -6.78 -32.80 -11.87
C SER A 170 -8.22 -33.03 -12.36
N SER A 171 -8.49 -34.26 -12.77
CA SER A 171 -9.82 -34.72 -13.18
C SER A 171 -10.38 -35.69 -12.14
N PRO A 172 -11.68 -35.62 -11.80
CA PRO A 172 -12.70 -34.69 -12.29
C PRO A 172 -12.56 -33.27 -11.72
N ARG A 173 -13.03 -32.28 -12.46
CA ARG A 173 -13.06 -30.87 -12.06
C ARG A 173 -14.45 -30.26 -12.30
N HIS A 174 -14.89 -29.40 -11.38
CA HIS A 174 -16.15 -28.68 -11.48
C HIS A 174 -15.91 -27.20 -11.21
N ALA A 175 -16.05 -26.36 -12.24
CA ALA A 175 -15.92 -24.91 -12.09
C ALA A 175 -17.26 -24.33 -11.63
N PHE A 176 -17.25 -23.59 -10.53
CA PHE A 176 -18.44 -22.92 -10.00
C PHE A 176 -18.32 -21.39 -10.04
N ILE A 177 -17.10 -20.87 -10.22
CA ILE A 177 -16.84 -19.48 -10.59
C ILE A 177 -15.90 -19.45 -11.80
N GLU A 178 -16.28 -18.72 -12.84
CA GLU A 178 -15.45 -18.47 -14.03
C GLU A 178 -15.52 -17.00 -14.43
N ASN A 179 -14.35 -16.37 -14.63
CA ASN A 179 -14.23 -14.94 -14.97
C ASN A 179 -15.04 -14.02 -14.04
N GLY A 180 -15.15 -14.35 -12.75
CA GLY A 180 -15.92 -13.61 -11.76
C GLY A 180 -17.42 -13.92 -11.73
N CYS A 181 -17.91 -14.76 -12.63
CA CYS A 181 -19.31 -15.15 -12.70
C CYS A 181 -19.55 -16.46 -11.95
N PHE A 182 -20.59 -16.52 -11.11
CA PHE A 182 -21.07 -17.77 -10.54
C PHE A 182 -21.78 -18.57 -11.63
N VAL A 183 -21.07 -19.54 -12.21
CA VAL A 183 -21.62 -20.38 -13.28
C VAL A 183 -22.48 -21.51 -12.73
N ASP A 184 -22.26 -21.90 -11.47
CA ASP A 184 -23.02 -22.99 -10.83
C ASP A 184 -24.49 -22.64 -10.60
N SER A 185 -24.81 -21.37 -10.31
CA SER A 185 -26.18 -20.90 -10.12
C SER A 185 -27.03 -20.92 -11.40
N GLN A 186 -26.41 -21.15 -12.56
CA GLN A 186 -27.12 -21.33 -13.83
C GLN A 186 -27.63 -22.77 -14.00
N LEU A 187 -27.17 -23.71 -13.16
CA LEU A 187 -27.58 -25.11 -13.21
C LEU A 187 -28.87 -25.35 -12.41
N PRO A 188 -29.80 -26.20 -12.90
CA PRO A 188 -31.01 -26.54 -12.17
C PRO A 188 -30.69 -27.17 -10.80
N GLY A 189 -31.24 -26.60 -9.73
CA GLY A 189 -31.06 -27.12 -8.38
C GLY A 189 -29.80 -26.63 -7.65
N SER A 190 -29.04 -25.71 -8.24
CA SER A 190 -27.96 -24.99 -7.55
C SER A 190 -28.34 -23.54 -7.25
N SER A 191 -27.77 -22.99 -6.17
CA SER A 191 -27.91 -21.60 -5.78
C SER A 191 -26.58 -21.09 -5.24
N SER A 192 -26.13 -19.95 -5.78
CA SER A 192 -24.91 -19.27 -5.36
C SER A 192 -25.17 -17.77 -5.26
N THR A 193 -24.74 -17.17 -4.16
CA THR A 193 -24.85 -15.74 -3.92
C THR A 193 -23.49 -15.19 -3.47
N SER A 194 -23.17 -13.97 -3.87
CA SER A 194 -22.02 -13.24 -3.36
C SER A 194 -22.46 -12.04 -2.55
N HIS A 195 -21.66 -11.72 -1.54
CA HIS A 195 -21.77 -10.50 -0.78
C HIS A 195 -20.38 -9.88 -0.68
N VAL A 196 -20.27 -8.59 -0.94
CA VAL A 196 -19.02 -7.84 -0.83
C VAL A 196 -19.24 -6.81 0.27
N THR A 197 -18.46 -6.93 1.34
CA THR A 197 -18.40 -5.96 2.44
C THR A 197 -17.23 -5.03 2.26
#